data_AF-A0A954DVT2-F1
#
_entry.id   AF-A0A954DVT2-F1
#
_cell.length_a   1.000
_cell.length_b   1.000
_cell.length_c   1.000
_cell.angle_alpha   90.00
_cell.angle_beta   90.00
_cell.angle_gamma   90.00
#
_symmetry.space_group_name_H-M   'P 1'
#
loop_
_entity.id
_entity.type
_entity.pdbx_description
1 polymer ?
#
loop_
_entity_poly.entity_id
_entity_poly.type
_entity_poly.pdbx_seq_one_letter_code
_entity_poly.pdbx_strand_id
1 'polypeptide(L)'
;MVLFLALLVVWSIKIGAPIEEPAAQARTPNPSKAPWYFLGLQELLVYFDPWLAGVLLPSFIIVGLCAIPYIDMNPKGNGYYTFEERRFAVSFFWVGFLLFWVSFVILGTFLRGPNWSFFGPFEYWDLHKLPPMVNVDLSTYFWFDLMGNSKAPADPLVRELPGIVLLLGYFAVLPVILQKPLMAKLFDGERRHLVRYHLMMHLLLWFGLIPIKMLLRWTIDLKYIVGIPEWFFNI
;
A
#
# COMPACT_ATOMS: atom_id res chain seq x y z
N MET A 1 24.64 -23.89 -4.09
CA MET A 1 24.16 -23.44 -5.42
C MET A 1 23.86 -24.59 -6.37
N VAL A 2 24.80 -25.51 -6.62
CA VAL A 2 24.60 -26.61 -7.61
C VAL A 2 23.36 -27.46 -7.33
N LEU A 3 23.10 -27.85 -6.08
CA LEU A 3 21.90 -28.61 -5.68
C LEU A 3 20.60 -27.85 -5.95
N PHE A 4 20.58 -26.53 -5.70
CA PHE A 4 19.41 -25.70 -5.95
C PHE A 4 19.12 -25.58 -7.44
N LEU A 5 20.19 -25.42 -8.24
CA LEU A 5 20.07 -25.35 -9.70
C LEU A 5 19.59 -26.69 -10.27
N ALA A 6 20.12 -27.81 -9.78
CA ALA A 6 19.64 -29.15 -10.14
C ALA A 6 18.15 -29.34 -9.77
N LEU A 7 17.74 -28.88 -8.59
CA LEU A 7 16.34 -28.90 -8.17
C LEU A 7 15.44 -28.08 -9.12
N LEU A 8 15.83 -26.86 -9.47
CA LEU A 8 15.08 -26.02 -10.40
C LEU A 8 14.95 -26.65 -11.80
N VAL A 9 16.02 -27.31 -12.28
CA VAL A 9 15.98 -28.04 -13.56
C VAL A 9 15.00 -29.20 -13.51
N VAL A 10 15.06 -30.03 -12.45
CA VAL A 10 14.11 -31.14 -12.28
C VAL A 10 12.68 -30.62 -12.15
N TRP A 11 12.47 -29.51 -11.44
CA TRP A 11 11.17 -28.87 -11.29
C TRP A 11 10.62 -28.38 -12.63
N SER A 12 11.44 -27.71 -13.44
CA SER A 12 11.07 -27.19 -14.76
C SER A 12 10.71 -28.29 -15.76
N ILE A 13 11.28 -29.49 -15.63
CA ILE A 13 10.95 -30.63 -16.49
C ILE A 13 9.60 -31.24 -16.06
N LYS A 14 9.32 -31.27 -14.75
CA LYS A 14 8.12 -31.92 -14.21
C LYS A 14 6.86 -31.05 -14.27
N ILE A 15 7.00 -29.73 -14.16
CA ILE A 15 5.86 -28.81 -14.12
C ILE A 15 5.88 -27.94 -15.37
N GLY A 16 4.92 -28.17 -16.26
CA GLY A 16 4.72 -27.33 -17.44
C GLY A 16 4.39 -25.89 -17.05
N ALA A 17 4.85 -24.94 -17.87
CA ALA A 17 4.54 -23.54 -17.63
C ALA A 17 3.02 -23.31 -17.70
N PRO A 18 2.40 -22.65 -16.71
CA PRO A 18 0.99 -22.29 -16.76
C PRO A 18 0.81 -21.09 -17.71
N ILE A 19 0.90 -21.35 -19.01
CA ILE A 19 0.68 -20.35 -20.06
C ILE A 19 -0.78 -20.39 -20.51
N GLU A 20 -1.37 -19.21 -20.68
CA GLU A 20 -2.71 -19.08 -21.25
C GLU A 20 -2.69 -19.24 -22.77
N GLU A 21 -3.90 -19.30 -23.36
CA GLU A 21 -4.10 -19.29 -24.81
C GLU A 21 -3.44 -18.05 -25.47
N PRO A 22 -3.10 -18.12 -26.76
CA PRO A 22 -2.58 -16.98 -27.50
C PRO A 22 -3.47 -15.73 -27.33
N ALA A 23 -2.83 -14.59 -27.10
CA ALA A 23 -3.53 -13.34 -26.82
C ALA A 23 -4.49 -12.96 -27.96
N ALA A 24 -5.71 -12.60 -27.60
CA ALA A 24 -6.74 -12.14 -28.52
C ALA A 24 -7.26 -10.76 -28.08
N GLN A 25 -7.35 -9.80 -29.01
CA GLN A 25 -7.86 -8.45 -28.69
C GLN A 25 -9.33 -8.46 -28.24
N ALA A 26 -10.11 -9.43 -28.72
CA ALA A 26 -11.54 -9.54 -28.42
C ALA A 26 -11.83 -10.17 -27.04
N ARG A 27 -10.83 -10.74 -26.35
CA ARG A 27 -11.02 -11.45 -25.08
C ARG A 27 -9.96 -11.05 -24.07
N THR A 28 -10.39 -10.35 -23.02
CA THR A 28 -9.55 -10.12 -21.84
C THR A 28 -9.78 -11.24 -20.83
N PRO A 29 -8.73 -11.91 -20.33
CA PRO A 29 -8.90 -12.95 -19.31
C PRO A 29 -9.47 -12.35 -18.02
N ASN A 30 -10.39 -13.08 -17.38
CA ASN A 30 -10.99 -12.70 -16.10
C ASN A 30 -10.83 -13.87 -15.11
N PRO A 31 -10.06 -13.72 -14.02
CA PRO A 31 -9.31 -12.53 -13.61
C PRO A 31 -7.99 -12.34 -14.39
N SER A 32 -7.65 -11.10 -14.71
CA SER A 32 -6.30 -10.76 -15.22
C SER A 32 -5.34 -10.62 -14.04
N LYS A 33 -4.59 -11.69 -13.74
CA LYS A 33 -3.58 -11.70 -12.67
C LYS A 33 -2.20 -11.35 -13.23
N ALA A 34 -1.52 -10.41 -12.58
CA ALA A 34 -0.12 -10.14 -12.85
C ALA A 34 0.76 -11.31 -12.35
N PRO A 35 2.03 -11.39 -12.80
CA PRO A 35 3.00 -12.31 -12.20
C PRO A 35 3.08 -12.15 -10.68
N TRP A 36 3.34 -13.24 -9.97
CA TRP A 36 3.26 -13.30 -8.51
C TRP A 36 4.06 -12.21 -7.78
N TYR A 37 5.20 -11.78 -8.33
CA TYR A 37 6.06 -10.73 -7.75
C TYR A 37 5.48 -9.32 -7.91
N PHE A 38 4.53 -9.11 -8.82
CA PHE A 38 3.77 -7.85 -8.96
C PHE A 38 2.39 -7.91 -8.31
N LEU A 39 1.95 -9.09 -7.88
CA LEU A 39 0.61 -9.29 -7.35
C LEU A 39 0.35 -8.47 -6.06
N GLY A 40 1.39 -8.26 -5.25
CA GLY A 40 1.32 -7.36 -4.10
C GLY A 40 1.00 -5.91 -4.49
N LEU A 41 1.59 -5.41 -5.60
CA LEU A 41 1.25 -4.09 -6.14
C LEU A 41 -0.14 -4.07 -6.79
N GLN A 42 -0.53 -5.16 -7.45
CA GLN A 42 -1.86 -5.26 -8.03
C GLN A 42 -2.95 -5.21 -6.95
N GLU A 43 -2.71 -5.81 -5.78
CA GLU A 43 -3.61 -5.72 -4.64
C GLU A 43 -3.77 -4.28 -4.12
N LEU A 44 -2.72 -3.45 -4.20
CA LEU A 44 -2.80 -2.03 -3.84
C LEU A 44 -3.77 -1.23 -4.74
N LEU A 45 -4.03 -1.66 -5.98
CA LEU A 45 -4.97 -1.00 -6.90
C LEU A 45 -6.43 -1.10 -6.43
N VAL A 46 -6.74 -2.02 -5.50
CA VAL A 46 -8.06 -2.05 -4.87
C VAL A 46 -8.28 -0.83 -3.99
N TYR A 47 -7.22 -0.38 -3.31
CA TYR A 47 -7.30 0.66 -2.28
C TYR A 47 -6.95 2.04 -2.81
N PHE A 48 -6.06 2.12 -3.79
CA PHE A 48 -5.53 3.37 -4.33
C PHE A 48 -5.81 3.51 -5.83
N ASP A 49 -5.72 4.75 -6.31
CA ASP A 49 -5.81 5.04 -7.74
C ASP A 49 -4.56 4.53 -8.49
N PRO A 50 -4.65 4.15 -9.80
CA PRO A 50 -3.55 3.54 -10.52
C PRO A 50 -2.23 4.32 -10.53
N TRP A 51 -2.26 5.66 -10.56
CA TRP A 51 -1.03 6.46 -10.54
C TRP A 51 -0.33 6.38 -9.17
N LEU A 52 -1.10 6.29 -8.09
CA LEU A 52 -0.59 6.25 -6.73
C LEU A 52 0.01 4.87 -6.41
N ALA A 53 -0.75 3.80 -6.69
CA ALA A 53 -0.30 2.42 -6.47
C ALA A 53 0.75 1.95 -7.49
N GLY A 54 0.66 2.39 -8.75
CA GLY A 54 1.51 1.92 -9.84
C GLY A 54 2.81 2.70 -10.03
N VAL A 55 2.83 4.00 -9.68
CA VAL A 55 3.99 4.87 -9.93
C VAL A 55 4.54 5.45 -8.63
N LEU A 56 3.72 6.16 -7.86
CA LEU A 56 4.20 6.91 -6.70
C LEU A 56 4.73 5.99 -5.58
N LEU A 57 3.93 5.01 -5.14
CA LEU A 57 4.32 4.09 -4.06
C LEU A 57 5.56 3.25 -4.42
N PRO A 58 5.67 2.62 -5.61
CA PRO A 58 6.90 1.94 -6.02
C PRO A 58 8.13 2.86 -6.05
N SER A 59 7.95 4.11 -6.50
CA SER A 59 9.03 5.11 -6.50
C SER A 59 9.51 5.41 -5.08
N PHE A 60 8.60 5.57 -4.12
CA PHE A 60 8.95 5.75 -2.71
C PHE A 60 9.62 4.52 -2.10
N ILE A 61 9.23 3.31 -2.48
CA ILE A 61 9.92 2.09 -2.04
C ILE A 61 11.37 2.10 -2.53
N ILE A 62 11.60 2.39 -3.81
CA ILE A 62 12.96 2.44 -4.39
C ILE A 62 13.80 3.53 -3.72
N VAL A 63 13.27 4.75 -3.63
CA VAL A 63 13.96 5.87 -2.97
C VAL A 63 14.24 5.54 -1.51
N GLY A 64 13.28 4.93 -0.81
CA GLY A 64 13.43 4.48 0.56
C GLY A 64 14.55 3.47 0.73
N LEU A 65 14.63 2.46 -0.15
CA LEU A 65 15.70 1.46 -0.15
C LEU A 65 17.07 2.10 -0.42
N CYS A 66 17.17 3.03 -1.38
CA CYS A 66 18.39 3.79 -1.63
C CYS A 66 18.76 4.72 -0.46
N ALA A 67 17.78 5.18 0.33
CA ALA A 67 17.98 6.06 1.46
C ALA A 67 18.42 5.33 2.74
N ILE A 68 18.20 4.01 2.87
CA ILE A 68 18.59 3.20 4.04
C ILE A 68 20.00 3.52 4.57
N PRO A 69 21.09 3.51 3.76
CA PRO A 69 22.43 3.78 4.28
C PRO A 69 22.64 5.20 4.80
N TYR A 70 21.78 6.15 4.43
CA TYR A 70 21.86 7.55 4.89
C TYR A 70 20.99 7.81 6.13
N ILE A 71 19.97 6.96 6.36
CA ILE A 71 19.07 7.03 7.51
C ILE A 71 19.65 6.19 8.66
N ASP A 72 19.97 4.92 8.42
CA ASP A 72 20.50 4.00 9.42
C ASP A 72 22.03 4.09 9.52
N MET A 73 22.49 4.90 10.48
CA MET A 73 23.92 5.08 10.79
C MET A 73 24.39 4.16 11.92
N ASN A 74 23.60 3.19 12.37
CA ASN A 74 23.99 2.31 13.47
C ASN A 74 25.06 1.31 12.99
N PRO A 75 26.30 1.34 13.54
CA PRO A 75 27.35 0.42 13.13
C PRO A 75 27.17 -1.01 13.68
N LYS A 76 26.33 -1.19 14.71
CA LYS A 76 26.10 -2.51 15.35
C LYS A 76 25.25 -3.40 14.45
N GLY A 77 25.39 -4.73 14.55
CA GLY A 77 24.63 -5.68 13.73
C GLY A 77 25.00 -5.70 12.25
N ASN A 78 26.18 -5.18 11.87
CA ASN A 78 26.69 -5.28 10.52
C ASN A 78 27.49 -6.58 10.34
N GLY A 79 27.07 -7.44 9.40
CA GLY A 79 27.74 -8.71 9.11
C GLY A 79 27.32 -9.92 9.97
N TYR A 80 26.39 -9.76 10.92
CA TYR A 80 25.80 -10.86 11.68
C TYR A 80 24.32 -10.58 11.99
N TYR A 81 23.54 -11.64 12.20
CA TYR A 81 22.11 -11.52 12.52
C TYR A 81 21.93 -11.26 14.02
N THR A 82 21.34 -10.11 14.37
CA THR A 82 20.99 -9.75 15.76
C THR A 82 19.67 -8.98 15.78
N PHE A 83 18.73 -9.43 16.61
CA PHE A 83 17.46 -8.73 16.81
C PHE A 83 17.60 -7.63 17.87
N GLU A 84 18.35 -7.91 18.93
CA GLU A 84 18.42 -7.03 20.11
C GLU A 84 19.04 -5.66 19.82
N GLU A 85 20.04 -5.60 18.94
CA GLU A 85 20.75 -4.36 18.61
C GLU A 85 20.04 -3.51 17.53
N ARG A 86 19.07 -4.09 16.81
CA ARG A 86 18.37 -3.48 15.67
C ARG A 86 16.86 -3.72 15.68
N ARG A 87 16.25 -3.78 16.88
CA ARG A 87 14.82 -4.13 17.06
C ARG A 87 13.90 -3.37 16.12
N PHE A 88 14.04 -2.05 16.03
CA PHE A 88 13.20 -1.22 15.16
C PHE A 88 13.35 -1.57 13.68
N ALA A 89 14.58 -1.60 13.14
CA ALA A 89 14.83 -1.87 11.74
C ALA A 89 14.38 -3.28 11.32
N VAL A 90 14.67 -4.29 12.15
CA VAL A 90 14.28 -5.68 11.89
C VAL A 90 12.76 -5.84 11.98
N SER A 91 12.12 -5.31 13.02
CA SER A 91 10.65 -5.37 13.16
C SER A 91 9.96 -4.64 12.01
N PHE A 92 10.44 -3.46 11.62
CA PHE A 92 9.89 -2.70 10.50
C PHE A 92 10.02 -3.48 9.19
N PHE A 93 11.18 -4.08 8.91
CA PHE A 93 11.37 -4.91 7.73
C PHE A 93 10.43 -6.13 7.74
N TRP A 94 10.30 -6.82 8.87
CA TRP A 94 9.40 -7.99 8.98
C TRP A 94 7.94 -7.60 8.78
N VAL A 95 7.51 -6.49 9.37
CA VAL A 95 6.14 -5.99 9.19
C VAL A 95 5.92 -5.56 7.73
N GLY A 96 6.83 -4.80 7.14
CA GLY A 96 6.67 -4.36 5.74
C GLY A 96 6.75 -5.49 4.73
N PHE A 97 7.75 -6.34 4.83
CA PHE A 97 8.00 -7.41 3.87
C PHE A 97 7.13 -8.65 4.14
N LEU A 98 7.16 -9.21 5.35
CA LEU A 98 6.42 -10.45 5.62
C LEU A 98 4.93 -10.17 5.83
N LEU A 99 4.58 -9.23 6.71
CA LEU A 99 3.17 -9.01 7.04
C LEU A 99 2.41 -8.33 5.89
N PHE A 100 2.95 -7.27 5.29
CA PHE A 100 2.24 -6.60 4.19
C PHE A 100 2.52 -7.23 2.83
N TRP A 101 3.77 -7.23 2.37
CA TRP A 101 4.09 -7.63 0.99
C TRP A 101 3.74 -9.10 0.70
N VAL A 102 4.24 -10.05 1.50
CA VAL A 102 3.96 -11.48 1.31
C VAL A 102 2.47 -11.79 1.49
N SER A 103 1.80 -11.20 2.49
CA SER A 103 0.36 -11.42 2.66
C SER A 103 -0.43 -10.91 1.47
N PHE A 104 -0.10 -9.75 0.88
CA PHE A 104 -0.80 -9.27 -0.31
C PHE A 104 -0.61 -10.19 -1.52
N VAL A 105 0.59 -10.74 -1.69
CA VAL A 105 0.83 -11.76 -2.72
C VAL A 105 -0.03 -13.00 -2.47
N ILE A 106 -0.13 -13.48 -1.23
CA ILE A 106 -1.00 -14.62 -0.88
C ILE A 106 -2.47 -14.29 -1.15
N LEU A 107 -2.96 -13.13 -0.71
CA LEU A 107 -4.32 -12.66 -0.92
C LEU A 107 -4.66 -12.59 -2.42
N GLY A 108 -3.80 -11.94 -3.22
CA GLY A 108 -3.98 -11.84 -4.66
C GLY A 108 -3.95 -13.19 -5.38
N THR A 109 -3.13 -14.13 -4.88
CA THR A 109 -2.94 -15.42 -5.56
C THR A 109 -4.15 -16.32 -5.31
N PHE A 110 -4.55 -16.45 -4.05
CA PHE A 110 -5.50 -17.48 -3.62
C PHE A 110 -6.90 -16.96 -3.33
N LEU A 111 -7.05 -15.71 -2.90
CA LEU A 111 -8.35 -15.16 -2.44
C LEU A 111 -8.97 -14.16 -3.43
N ARG A 112 -8.23 -13.70 -4.45
CA ARG A 112 -8.80 -12.89 -5.55
C ARG A 112 -9.27 -13.78 -6.69
N GLY A 113 -10.57 -13.74 -6.96
CA GLY A 113 -11.25 -14.49 -8.02
C GLY A 113 -11.74 -13.59 -9.16
N PRO A 114 -12.78 -14.00 -9.91
CA PRO A 114 -13.36 -13.20 -11.00
C PRO A 114 -13.72 -11.77 -10.57
N ASN A 115 -13.55 -10.82 -11.49
CA ASN A 115 -13.76 -9.38 -11.28
C ASN A 115 -12.90 -8.77 -10.16
N TRP A 116 -11.80 -9.44 -9.80
CA TRP A 116 -10.96 -9.09 -8.66
C TRP A 116 -11.73 -9.04 -7.34
N SER A 117 -12.85 -9.78 -7.24
CA SER A 117 -13.61 -9.91 -6.00
C SER A 117 -12.89 -10.79 -4.99
N PHE A 118 -13.11 -10.51 -3.70
CA PHE A 118 -12.58 -11.32 -2.60
C PHE A 118 -13.45 -12.57 -2.41
N PHE A 119 -12.79 -13.73 -2.31
CA PHE A 119 -13.40 -15.01 -1.97
C PHE A 119 -12.72 -15.58 -0.74
N GLY A 120 -13.52 -15.98 0.25
CA GLY A 120 -13.01 -16.59 1.47
C GLY A 120 -12.37 -17.96 1.21
N PRO A 121 -11.61 -18.49 2.17
CA PRO A 121 -11.15 -19.88 2.11
C PRO A 121 -12.34 -20.82 1.86
N PHE A 122 -12.23 -21.65 0.81
CA PHE A 122 -13.26 -22.62 0.40
C PHE A 122 -14.56 -22.03 -0.17
N GLU A 123 -14.65 -20.72 -0.42
CA GLU A 123 -15.79 -20.12 -1.12
C GLU A 123 -15.73 -20.44 -2.63
N TYR A 124 -16.86 -20.82 -3.21
CA TYR A 124 -16.95 -21.06 -4.65
C TYR A 124 -16.85 -19.75 -5.43
N TRP A 125 -16.07 -19.75 -6.52
CA TRP A 125 -15.86 -18.57 -7.35
C TRP A 125 -17.02 -18.35 -8.32
N ASP A 126 -18.02 -17.59 -7.87
CA ASP A 126 -19.12 -17.14 -8.72
C ASP A 126 -18.73 -15.88 -9.53
N LEU A 127 -18.93 -15.95 -10.84
CA LEU A 127 -18.75 -14.85 -11.78
C LEU A 127 -19.73 -13.68 -11.56
N HIS A 128 -20.91 -13.97 -11.00
CA HIS A 128 -21.98 -12.99 -10.79
C HIS A 128 -21.91 -12.30 -9.42
N LYS A 129 -20.89 -12.61 -8.61
CA LYS A 129 -20.65 -11.91 -7.35
C LYS A 129 -20.38 -10.44 -7.65
N LEU A 130 -21.34 -9.58 -7.28
CA LEU A 130 -21.23 -8.14 -7.43
C LEU A 130 -19.99 -7.63 -6.68
N PRO A 131 -19.27 -6.62 -7.23
CA PRO A 131 -18.14 -6.03 -6.54
C PRO A 131 -18.59 -5.52 -5.17
N PRO A 132 -17.94 -5.94 -4.07
CA PRO A 132 -18.50 -5.80 -2.72
C PRO A 132 -18.51 -4.37 -2.18
N MET A 133 -17.83 -3.41 -2.84
CA MET A 133 -17.58 -2.09 -2.24
C MET A 133 -18.06 -0.97 -3.15
N VAL A 134 -19.02 -0.18 -2.64
CA VAL A 134 -19.42 1.08 -3.25
C VAL A 134 -18.26 2.08 -3.12
N ASN A 135 -18.04 2.91 -4.13
CA ASN A 135 -17.03 3.96 -4.03
C ASN A 135 -17.66 5.19 -3.38
N VAL A 136 -17.28 5.47 -2.14
CA VAL A 136 -17.71 6.66 -1.40
C VAL A 136 -16.51 7.54 -1.09
N ASP A 137 -16.65 8.84 -1.35
CA ASP A 137 -15.61 9.84 -1.12
C ASP A 137 -15.74 10.46 0.27
N LEU A 138 -14.63 10.96 0.82
CA LEU A 138 -14.63 11.58 2.15
C LEU A 138 -15.50 12.83 2.20
N SER A 139 -15.53 13.59 1.10
CA SER A 139 -16.38 14.77 0.95
C SER A 139 -17.86 14.41 1.12
N THR A 140 -18.28 13.21 0.71
CA THR A 140 -19.66 12.75 0.91
C THR A 140 -19.99 12.61 2.39
N TYR A 141 -19.15 11.90 3.15
CA TYR A 141 -19.33 11.74 4.60
C TYR A 141 -19.34 13.08 5.34
N PHE A 142 -18.47 14.01 4.96
CA PHE A 142 -18.40 15.30 5.62
C PHE A 142 -19.59 16.20 5.28
N TRP A 143 -19.94 16.34 4.00
CA TRP A 143 -20.97 17.30 3.58
C TRP A 143 -22.39 16.78 3.75
N PHE A 144 -22.65 15.51 3.44
CA PHE A 144 -24.00 14.94 3.55
C PHE A 144 -24.28 14.43 4.96
N ASP A 145 -23.39 13.61 5.54
CA ASP A 145 -23.70 12.94 6.81
C ASP A 145 -23.41 13.83 8.03
N LEU A 146 -22.28 14.54 8.05
CA LEU A 146 -21.91 15.38 9.18
C LEU A 146 -22.56 16.77 9.11
N MET A 147 -22.48 17.45 7.97
CA MET A 147 -23.03 18.80 7.79
C MET A 147 -24.52 18.82 7.40
N GLY A 148 -25.09 17.68 7.00
CA GLY A 148 -26.51 17.58 6.63
C GLY A 148 -26.89 18.33 5.35
N ASN A 149 -25.92 18.68 4.50
CA ASN A 149 -26.19 19.44 3.29
C ASN A 149 -26.84 18.55 2.24
N SER A 150 -27.90 19.04 1.59
CA SER A 150 -28.58 18.31 0.52
C SER A 150 -27.78 18.27 -0.80
N LYS A 151 -26.76 19.13 -0.93
CA LYS A 151 -25.86 19.19 -2.09
C LYS A 151 -24.44 19.50 -1.62
N ALA A 152 -23.48 18.82 -2.22
CA ALA A 152 -22.07 19.15 -2.05
C ALA A 152 -21.76 20.53 -2.68
N PRO A 153 -20.76 21.26 -2.16
CA PRO A 153 -20.30 22.51 -2.77
C PRO A 153 -19.93 22.33 -4.25
N ALA A 154 -20.26 23.33 -5.08
CA ALA A 154 -19.98 23.29 -6.52
C ALA A 154 -18.48 23.45 -6.83
N ASP A 155 -17.76 24.23 -6.03
CA ASP A 155 -16.32 24.42 -6.19
C ASP A 155 -15.55 23.16 -5.74
N PRO A 156 -14.73 22.53 -6.61
CA PRO A 156 -14.06 21.28 -6.29
C PRO A 156 -13.12 21.37 -5.07
N LEU A 157 -12.46 22.52 -4.91
CA LEU A 157 -11.55 22.75 -3.77
C LEU A 157 -12.29 22.85 -2.43
N VAL A 158 -13.50 23.41 -2.42
CA VAL A 158 -14.33 23.51 -1.21
C VAL A 158 -14.96 22.17 -0.90
N ARG A 159 -15.42 21.45 -1.94
CA ARG A 159 -15.94 20.09 -1.84
C ARG A 159 -14.94 19.15 -1.17
N GLU A 160 -13.68 19.17 -1.61
CA GLU A 160 -12.63 18.28 -1.12
C GLU A 160 -11.79 18.85 0.04
N LEU A 161 -12.14 20.04 0.54
CA LEU A 161 -11.41 20.72 1.62
C LEU A 161 -11.18 19.84 2.86
N PRO A 162 -12.16 19.04 3.35
CA PRO A 162 -11.94 18.16 4.50
C PRO A 162 -10.80 17.14 4.24
N GLY A 163 -10.76 16.57 3.04
CA GLY A 163 -9.72 15.63 2.64
C GLY A 163 -8.36 16.30 2.48
N ILE A 164 -8.30 17.49 1.88
CA ILE A 164 -7.07 18.26 1.74
C ILE A 164 -6.49 18.62 3.11
N VAL A 165 -7.34 19.09 4.03
CA VAL A 165 -6.92 19.42 5.40
C VAL A 165 -6.43 18.17 6.14
N LEU A 166 -7.09 17.03 5.97
CA LEU A 166 -6.67 15.76 6.56
C LEU A 166 -5.29 15.34 6.03
N LEU A 167 -5.06 15.39 4.71
CA LEU A 167 -3.78 15.05 4.09
C LEU A 167 -2.67 16.00 4.52
N LEU A 168 -2.92 17.31 4.56
CA LEU A 168 -1.96 18.29 5.06
C LEU A 168 -1.66 18.07 6.55
N GLY A 169 -2.67 17.76 7.36
CA GLY A 169 -2.49 17.36 8.75
C GLY A 169 -1.60 16.13 8.88
N TYR A 170 -1.84 15.11 8.05
CA TYR A 170 -1.10 13.86 8.08
C TYR A 170 0.36 14.01 7.63
N PHE A 171 0.63 14.72 6.54
CA PHE A 171 1.98 14.83 6.00
C PHE A 171 2.79 16.02 6.53
N ALA A 172 2.17 17.15 6.86
CA ALA A 172 2.88 18.34 7.31
C ALA A 172 2.86 18.50 8.85
N VAL A 173 1.71 18.30 9.48
CA VAL A 173 1.56 18.56 10.93
C VAL A 173 2.04 17.39 11.78
N LEU A 174 1.71 16.15 11.38
CA LEU A 174 2.04 14.95 12.17
C LEU A 174 3.55 14.75 12.37
N PRO A 175 4.45 14.93 11.37
CA PRO A 175 5.89 14.88 11.63
C PRO A 175 6.34 15.89 12.68
N VAL A 176 5.83 17.12 12.66
CA VAL A 176 6.19 18.17 13.62
C VAL A 176 5.70 17.83 15.03
N ILE A 177 4.50 17.24 15.15
CA ILE A 177 4.00 16.78 16.44
C ILE A 177 4.85 15.63 16.99
N LEU A 178 5.24 14.67 16.13
CA LEU A 178 6.05 13.52 16.54
C LEU A 178 7.50 13.89 16.90
N GLN A 179 7.96 15.11 16.59
CA GLN A 179 9.20 15.68 17.11
C GLN A 179 9.13 16.04 18.59
N LYS A 180 7.94 16.13 19.21
CA LYS A 180 7.77 16.46 20.63
C LYS A 180 8.20 15.28 21.56
N PRO A 181 8.48 15.53 22.85
CA PRO A 181 9.18 14.57 23.73
C PRO A 181 8.44 13.25 24.00
N LEU A 182 7.13 13.16 23.77
CA LEU A 182 6.31 11.98 24.08
C LEU A 182 6.73 10.72 23.28
N MET A 183 7.28 10.89 22.07
CA MET A 183 7.75 9.81 21.19
C MET A 183 9.26 9.92 20.89
N ALA A 184 9.98 10.75 21.65
CA ALA A 184 11.40 11.07 21.40
C ALA A 184 12.34 9.87 21.52
N LYS A 185 12.07 9.01 22.49
CA LYS A 185 12.89 7.82 22.76
C LYS A 185 13.03 6.87 21.55
N LEU A 186 12.06 6.86 20.64
CA LEU A 186 12.10 6.01 19.44
C LEU A 186 13.04 6.55 18.35
N PHE A 187 13.26 7.87 18.32
CA PHE A 187 13.96 8.59 17.24
C PHE A 187 15.12 9.46 17.72
N ASP A 188 15.54 9.34 18.98
CA ASP A 188 16.53 10.20 19.64
C ASP A 188 17.88 10.27 18.90
N GLY A 189 18.27 9.20 18.19
CA GLY A 189 19.50 9.18 17.38
C GLY A 189 19.42 9.98 16.08
N GLU A 190 18.24 10.04 15.45
CA GLU A 190 18.01 10.62 14.12
C GLU A 190 17.60 12.10 14.16
N ARG A 191 17.09 12.56 15.31
CA ARG A 191 16.72 13.97 15.56
C ARG A 191 17.87 14.96 15.41
N ARG A 192 19.12 14.49 15.51
CA ARG A 192 20.31 15.36 15.37
C ARG A 192 20.45 15.96 13.97
N HIS A 193 19.75 15.41 12.97
CA HIS A 193 19.73 15.96 11.63
C HIS A 193 18.31 16.04 11.08
N LEU A 194 17.75 17.26 11.05
CA LEU A 194 16.36 17.54 10.64
C LEU A 194 15.99 16.92 9.29
N VAL A 195 16.90 16.96 8.31
CA VAL A 195 16.65 16.40 6.96
C VAL A 195 16.42 14.89 7.01
N ARG A 196 17.25 14.15 7.76
CA ARG A 196 17.10 12.69 7.92
C ARG A 196 15.79 12.35 8.61
N TYR A 197 15.49 13.07 9.70
CA TYR A 197 14.23 12.89 10.42
C TYR A 197 13.04 13.08 9.48
N HIS A 198 12.98 14.20 8.75
CA HIS A 198 11.86 14.46 7.84
C HIS A 198 11.78 13.42 6.72
N LEU A 199 12.91 12.98 6.16
CA LEU A 199 12.93 11.96 5.12
C LEU A 199 12.41 10.61 5.64
N MET A 200 12.92 10.13 6.79
CA MET A 200 12.41 8.89 7.41
C MET A 200 10.92 9.03 7.74
N MET A 201 10.51 10.15 8.34
CA MET A 201 9.11 10.35 8.71
C MET A 201 8.18 10.29 7.50
N HIS A 202 8.54 10.92 6.37
CA HIS A 202 7.72 10.84 5.17
C HIS A 202 7.63 9.41 4.62
N LEU A 203 8.73 8.65 4.63
CA LEU A 203 8.73 7.24 4.23
C LEU A 203 7.83 6.40 5.16
N LEU A 204 7.89 6.63 6.47
CA LEU A 204 7.05 5.95 7.46
C LEU A 204 5.57 6.33 7.34
N LEU A 205 5.26 7.59 7.01
CA LEU A 205 3.89 8.04 6.78
C LEU A 205 3.31 7.42 5.51
N TRP A 206 4.07 7.35 4.42
CA TRP A 206 3.64 6.63 3.21
C TRP A 206 3.40 5.15 3.49
N PHE A 207 4.30 4.52 4.26
CA PHE A 207 4.12 3.15 4.70
C PHE A 207 2.86 2.96 5.54
N GLY A 208 2.62 3.86 6.51
CA GLY A 208 1.45 3.83 7.39
C GLY A 208 0.13 4.17 6.68
N LEU A 209 0.17 4.97 5.62
CA LEU A 209 -1.02 5.32 4.84
C LEU A 209 -1.67 4.08 4.21
N ILE A 210 -0.87 3.08 3.79
CA ILE A 210 -1.37 1.85 3.19
C ILE A 210 -2.36 1.11 4.11
N PRO A 211 -1.97 0.62 5.30
CA PRO A 211 -2.91 -0.07 6.19
C PRO A 211 -4.04 0.83 6.68
N ILE A 212 -3.79 2.12 6.91
CA ILE A 212 -4.86 3.06 7.29
C ILE A 212 -5.93 3.12 6.19
N LYS A 213 -5.51 3.29 4.93
CA LYS A 213 -6.43 3.35 3.80
C LYS A 213 -7.18 2.04 3.60
N MET A 214 -6.51 0.90 3.79
CA MET A 214 -7.16 -0.42 3.75
C MET A 214 -8.25 -0.55 4.82
N LEU A 215 -7.96 -0.15 6.06
CA LEU A 215 -8.94 -0.17 7.14
C LEU A 215 -10.13 0.74 6.85
N LEU A 216 -9.89 1.96 6.38
CA LEU A 216 -10.95 2.88 5.97
C LEU A 216 -11.80 2.29 4.83
N ARG A 217 -11.16 1.61 3.88
CA ARG A 217 -11.84 0.95 2.77
C ARG A 217 -12.71 -0.23 3.25
N TRP A 218 -12.28 -1.00 4.24
CA TRP A 218 -13.04 -2.15 4.73
C TRP A 218 -14.14 -1.80 5.75
N THR A 219 -13.98 -0.69 6.48
CA THR A 219 -14.92 -0.31 7.56
C THR A 219 -16.03 0.62 7.08
N ILE A 220 -15.70 1.55 6.19
CA ILE A 220 -16.61 2.62 5.74
C ILE A 220 -16.56 2.81 4.22
N ASP A 221 -16.09 1.82 3.45
CA ASP A 221 -16.08 1.85 1.98
C ASP A 221 -15.38 3.08 1.34
N LEU A 222 -14.52 3.77 2.07
CA LEU A 222 -13.91 5.03 1.63
C LEU A 222 -12.94 4.81 0.45
N LYS A 223 -13.33 5.23 -0.76
CA LYS A 223 -12.50 5.12 -1.97
C LYS A 223 -11.49 6.24 -2.05
N TYR A 224 -11.92 7.50 -2.01
CA TYR A 224 -11.03 8.66 -2.11
C TYR A 224 -11.10 9.53 -0.86
N ILE A 225 -9.93 9.87 -0.31
CA ILE A 225 -9.74 10.91 0.70
C ILE A 225 -9.92 12.27 0.03
N VAL A 226 -9.36 12.45 -1.17
CA VAL A 226 -9.58 13.60 -2.03
C VAL A 226 -9.88 13.08 -3.44
N GLY A 227 -11.07 13.41 -3.95
CA GLY A 227 -11.51 13.05 -5.29
C GLY A 227 -11.85 14.29 -6.11
N ILE A 228 -10.95 14.68 -7.02
CA ILE A 228 -11.20 15.75 -8.00
C ILE A 228 -11.16 15.14 -9.40
N PRO A 229 -12.27 14.54 -9.87
CA PRO A 229 -12.37 13.97 -11.22
C PRO A 229 -12.02 14.98 -12.31
N GLU A 230 -12.31 16.26 -12.09
CA GLU A 230 -12.07 17.35 -13.04
C GLU A 230 -10.58 17.51 -13.40
N TRP A 231 -9.69 17.16 -12.47
CA TRP A 231 -8.24 17.24 -12.63
C TRP A 231 -7.55 15.87 -12.62
N PHE A 232 -8.34 14.78 -12.66
CA PHE A 232 -7.83 13.41 -12.46
C PHE A 232 -7.00 13.26 -11.18
N PHE A 233 -7.33 14.01 -10.13
CA PHE A 233 -6.59 14.02 -8.88
C PHE A 233 -7.35 13.27 -7.80
N ASN A 234 -6.95 12.01 -7.61
CA ASN A 234 -7.61 11.07 -6.70
C ASN A 234 -6.59 10.45 -5.73
N ILE A 235 -6.80 10.62 -4.43
CA ILE A 235 -5.94 10.11 -3.33
C ILE A 235 -6.75 9.24 -2.38
#